data_AF-A0A4Q7U4N5-F1
#
_entry.id   AF-A0A4Q7U4N5-F1
#
_cell.length_a   1.000
_cell.length_b   1.000
_cell.length_c   1.000
_cell.angle_alpha   90.00
_cell.angle_beta   90.00
_cell.angle_gamma   90.00
#
_symmetry.space_group_name_H-M   'P 1'
#
loop_
_entity.id
_entity.type
_entity.pdbx_description
1 polymer ?
#
loop_
_entity_poly.entity_id
_entity_poly.type
_entity_poly.pdbx_seq_one_letter_code
_entity_poly.pdbx_strand_id
1 'polypeptide(L)'
;MDARFRRSQERLHAAVLALAAERPVRELSVAGVCRAAGVTRETFYRHAPSVTVLLADALSDDLAACLAETPAAAPLGEAERLLLEHIWERAAVYRGAMDPLLVAPVRERIEDYLRVGLGDLLVRRPQLLPPALRGDDLGARIAVAYAAAGTVGAIEAWLLDGAGDVDHAVRAVLEASPQWWLAAE
;
A
#
# COMPACT_ATOMS: atom_id res chain seq x y z
N MET A 1 -18.49 -11.00 11.72
CA MET A 1 -17.91 -11.76 10.58
C MET A 1 -17.81 -13.23 10.97
N ASP A 2 -18.32 -14.15 10.15
CA ASP A 2 -18.29 -15.60 10.38
C ASP A 2 -16.84 -16.13 10.44
N ALA A 3 -16.53 -16.98 11.42
CA ALA A 3 -15.23 -17.63 11.56
C ALA A 3 -14.82 -18.41 10.30
N ARG A 4 -15.80 -18.98 9.58
CA ARG A 4 -15.54 -19.67 8.32
C ARG A 4 -15.09 -18.72 7.22
N PHE A 5 -15.70 -17.54 7.14
CA PHE A 5 -15.35 -16.50 6.17
C PHE A 5 -13.91 -16.07 6.37
N ARG A 6 -13.53 -15.70 7.61
CA ARG A 6 -12.16 -15.29 7.96
C ARG A 6 -11.13 -16.37 7.62
N ARG A 7 -11.39 -17.62 8.00
CA ARG A 7 -10.48 -18.74 7.69
C ARG A 7 -10.28 -18.94 6.19
N SER A 8 -11.33 -18.75 5.38
CA SER A 8 -11.19 -18.82 3.92
C SER A 8 -10.45 -17.62 3.34
N GLN A 9 -10.61 -16.43 3.92
CA GLN A 9 -9.88 -15.22 3.54
C GLN A 9 -8.38 -15.38 3.81
N GLU A 10 -8.00 -15.77 5.04
CA GLU A 10 -6.60 -16.02 5.44
C GLU A 10 -5.90 -17.02 4.50
N ARG A 11 -6.59 -18.13 4.16
CA ARG A 11 -6.07 -19.14 3.22
C ARG A 11 -5.90 -18.60 1.80
N LEU A 12 -6.82 -17.75 1.35
CA LEU A 12 -6.74 -17.11 0.03
C LEU A 12 -5.62 -16.08 -0.03
N HIS A 13 -5.47 -15.25 1.01
CA HIS A 13 -4.40 -14.25 1.13
C HIS A 13 -3.02 -14.93 1.14
N ALA A 14 -2.84 -15.96 1.98
CA ALA A 14 -1.60 -16.73 2.02
C ALA A 14 -1.27 -17.37 0.65
N ALA A 15 -2.28 -17.95 -0.02
CA ALA A 15 -2.08 -18.60 -1.31
C ALA A 15 -1.73 -17.60 -2.43
N VAL A 16 -2.37 -16.44 -2.50
CA VAL A 16 -2.10 -15.46 -3.55
C VAL A 16 -0.72 -14.82 -3.36
N LEU A 17 -0.32 -14.51 -2.12
CA LEU A 17 0.99 -13.95 -1.81
C LEU A 17 2.11 -14.94 -2.15
N ALA A 18 1.97 -16.21 -1.77
CA ALA A 18 2.94 -17.25 -2.09
C ALA A 18 3.11 -17.42 -3.60
N LEU A 19 2.00 -17.50 -4.35
CA LEU A 19 2.05 -17.62 -5.81
C LEU A 19 2.64 -16.38 -6.49
N ALA A 20 2.33 -15.18 -6.00
CA ALA A 20 2.82 -13.92 -6.55
C ALA A 20 4.31 -13.68 -6.25
N ALA A 21 4.86 -14.32 -5.21
CA ALA A 21 6.29 -14.29 -4.93
C ALA A 21 7.10 -15.14 -5.94
N GLU A 22 6.48 -16.14 -6.55
CA GLU A 22 7.13 -17.05 -7.51
C GLU A 22 7.01 -16.58 -8.96
N ARG A 23 5.91 -15.90 -9.32
CA ARG A 23 5.66 -15.50 -10.71
C ARG A 23 4.73 -14.29 -10.82
N PRO A 24 4.76 -13.55 -11.95
CA PRO A 24 3.95 -12.35 -12.14
C PRO A 24 2.44 -12.57 -11.94
N VAL A 25 1.76 -11.57 -11.38
CA VAL A 25 0.32 -11.65 -11.07
C VAL A 25 -0.53 -11.92 -12.32
N ARG A 26 -0.10 -11.42 -13.48
CA ARG A 26 -0.77 -11.62 -14.78
C ARG A 26 -0.79 -13.09 -15.22
N GLU A 27 0.08 -13.94 -14.68
CA GLU A 27 0.13 -15.37 -14.95
C GLU A 27 -0.68 -16.19 -13.93
N LEU A 28 -1.19 -15.56 -12.87
CA LEU A 28 -2.00 -16.24 -11.88
C LEU A 28 -3.44 -16.41 -12.40
N SER A 29 -4.07 -17.51 -12.02
CA SER A 29 -5.48 -17.77 -12.34
C SER A 29 -6.27 -18.03 -11.07
N VAL A 30 -7.55 -17.66 -11.08
CA VAL A 30 -8.48 -17.97 -9.97
C VAL A 30 -8.45 -19.45 -9.61
N ALA A 31 -8.39 -20.34 -10.61
CA ALA A 31 -8.31 -21.78 -10.40
C ALA A 31 -7.01 -22.22 -9.70
N GLY A 32 -5.87 -21.61 -10.07
CA GLY A 32 -4.58 -21.85 -9.43
C GLY A 32 -4.61 -21.43 -7.96
N VAL A 33 -5.08 -20.22 -7.68
CA VAL A 33 -5.22 -19.70 -6.31
C VAL A 33 -6.18 -20.57 -5.49
N CYS A 34 -7.35 -20.94 -6.05
CA CYS A 34 -8.31 -21.82 -5.38
C CYS A 34 -7.70 -23.17 -5.00
N ARG A 35 -6.88 -23.75 -5.89
CA ARG A 35 -6.21 -25.03 -5.66
C ARG A 35 -5.18 -24.92 -4.54
N ALA A 36 -4.33 -23.89 -4.58
CA ALA A 36 -3.33 -23.63 -3.55
C ALA A 36 -3.98 -23.33 -2.18
N ALA A 37 -5.04 -22.54 -2.17
CA ALA A 37 -5.80 -22.23 -0.96
C ALA A 37 -6.67 -23.39 -0.47
N GLY A 38 -6.96 -24.40 -1.30
CA GLY A 38 -7.88 -25.50 -1.00
C GLY A 38 -9.35 -25.08 -0.84
N VAL A 39 -9.83 -24.16 -1.68
CA VAL A 39 -11.20 -23.63 -1.68
C VAL A 39 -11.86 -23.74 -3.06
N THR A 40 -13.16 -23.55 -3.13
CA THR A 40 -13.91 -23.52 -4.41
C THR A 40 -13.84 -22.14 -5.07
N ARG A 41 -14.09 -22.08 -6.38
CA ARG A 41 -14.24 -20.79 -7.11
C ARG A 41 -15.38 -19.94 -6.55
N GLU A 42 -16.50 -20.54 -6.19
CA GLU A 42 -17.60 -19.84 -5.52
C GLU A 42 -17.12 -19.17 -4.22
N THR A 43 -16.29 -19.88 -3.44
CA THR A 43 -15.70 -19.29 -2.23
C THR A 43 -14.76 -18.14 -2.57
N PHE A 44 -13.90 -18.28 -3.58
CA PHE A 44 -13.04 -17.19 -4.05
C PHE A 44 -13.84 -15.94 -4.41
N TYR A 45 -14.89 -16.06 -5.22
CA TYR A 45 -15.66 -14.91 -5.69
C TYR A 45 -16.50 -14.23 -4.61
N ARG A 46 -16.68 -14.85 -3.43
CA ARG A 46 -17.22 -14.18 -2.24
C ARG A 46 -16.22 -13.23 -1.58
N HIS A 47 -14.93 -13.40 -1.84
CA HIS A 47 -13.86 -12.57 -1.26
C HIS A 47 -13.36 -11.53 -2.25
N ALA A 48 -13.12 -11.90 -3.51
CA ALA A 48 -12.56 -10.99 -4.49
C ALA A 48 -13.11 -11.24 -5.91
N PRO A 49 -13.31 -10.19 -6.71
CA PRO A 49 -13.75 -10.31 -8.10
C PRO A 49 -12.64 -10.80 -9.05
N SER A 50 -11.36 -10.65 -8.66
CA SER A 50 -10.20 -11.02 -9.46
C SER A 50 -9.01 -11.40 -8.58
N VAL A 51 -7.96 -11.99 -9.19
CA VAL A 51 -6.71 -12.29 -8.49
C VAL A 51 -5.96 -11.00 -8.11
N THR A 52 -6.02 -9.96 -8.95
CA THR A 52 -5.35 -8.68 -8.67
C THR A 52 -6.00 -7.95 -7.49
N VAL A 53 -7.33 -8.00 -7.37
CA VAL A 53 -8.03 -7.45 -6.19
C VAL A 53 -7.71 -8.27 -4.95
N LEU A 54 -7.73 -9.60 -5.03
CA LEU A 54 -7.32 -10.44 -3.89
C LEU A 54 -5.89 -10.16 -3.43
N LEU A 55 -4.96 -9.97 -4.38
CA LEU A 55 -3.57 -9.64 -4.05
C LEU A 55 -3.47 -8.27 -3.37
N ALA A 56 -4.20 -7.27 -3.89
CA ALA A 56 -4.23 -5.94 -3.30
C ALA A 56 -4.81 -5.96 -1.88
N ASP A 57 -5.89 -6.71 -1.66
CA ASP A 57 -6.47 -6.92 -0.33
C ASP A 57 -5.47 -7.59 0.62
N ALA A 58 -4.77 -8.63 0.15
CA ALA A 58 -3.78 -9.35 0.95
C ALA A 58 -2.58 -8.48 1.34
N LEU A 59 -2.05 -7.68 0.41
CA LEU A 59 -0.96 -6.73 0.68
C LEU A 59 -1.41 -5.62 1.63
N SER A 60 -2.64 -5.11 1.44
CA SER A 60 -3.20 -4.07 2.31
C SER A 60 -3.41 -4.54 3.75
N ASP A 61 -3.93 -5.76 3.94
CA ASP A 61 -4.11 -6.34 5.27
C ASP A 61 -2.77 -6.58 5.97
N ASP A 62 -1.77 -7.03 5.21
CA ASP A 62 -0.44 -7.30 5.72
C ASP A 62 0.32 -6.00 6.06
N LEU A 63 0.20 -4.95 5.24
CA LEU A 63 0.70 -3.60 5.55
C LEU A 63 0.04 -3.03 6.81
N ALA A 64 -1.29 -3.16 6.92
CA ALA A 64 -2.03 -2.71 8.10
C ALA A 64 -1.57 -3.44 9.38
N ALA A 65 -1.25 -4.74 9.28
CA ALA A 65 -0.70 -5.51 10.39
C ALA A 65 0.71 -5.03 10.79
N CYS A 66 1.59 -4.74 9.82
CA CYS A 66 2.91 -4.16 10.09
C CYS A 66 2.81 -2.82 10.84
N LEU A 67 1.79 -2.03 10.53
CA LEU A 67 1.64 -0.67 11.04
C LEU A 67 0.76 -0.56 12.29
N ALA A 68 0.12 -1.65 12.72
CA ALA A 68 -0.82 -1.66 13.84
C ALA A 68 -0.21 -1.19 15.17
N GLU A 69 1.08 -1.43 15.37
CA GLU A 69 1.83 -1.04 16.57
C GLU A 69 2.47 0.36 16.46
N THR A 70 2.34 1.03 15.31
CA THR A 70 2.94 2.34 15.09
C THR A 70 2.10 3.41 15.80
N PRO A 71 2.69 4.25 16.67
CA PRO A 71 1.95 5.31 17.34
C PRO A 71 1.32 6.26 16.31
N ALA A 72 0.07 6.66 16.52
CA ALA A 72 -0.61 7.64 15.65
C ALA A 72 0.07 9.03 15.61
N ALA A 73 1.01 9.27 16.53
CA ALA A 73 1.82 10.47 16.63
C ALA A 73 3.24 10.31 16.03
N ALA A 74 3.56 9.14 15.47
CA ALA A 74 4.84 8.88 14.83
C ALA A 74 5.16 9.95 13.78
N PRO A 75 6.44 10.33 13.63
CA PRO A 75 6.88 11.20 12.53
C PRO A 75 6.48 10.63 11.16
N LEU A 76 6.23 11.51 10.18
CA LEU A 76 5.96 11.10 8.80
C LEU A 76 7.11 10.26 8.24
N GLY A 77 8.35 10.63 8.56
CA GLY A 77 9.53 9.87 8.13
C GLY A 77 9.55 8.43 8.64
N GLU A 78 9.00 8.17 9.82
CA GLU A 78 8.89 6.80 10.37
C GLU A 78 7.82 6.00 9.63
N ALA A 79 6.65 6.60 9.38
CA ALA A 79 5.58 5.97 8.61
C ALA A 79 6.01 5.66 7.15
N GLU A 80 6.73 6.59 6.51
CA GLU A 80 7.30 6.42 5.17
C GLU A 80 8.31 5.27 5.14
N ARG A 81 9.19 5.18 6.15
CA ARG A 81 10.13 4.07 6.30
C ARG A 81 9.42 2.73 6.40
N LEU A 82 8.44 2.60 7.29
CA LEU A 82 7.75 1.33 7.49
C LEU A 82 7.00 0.87 6.24
N LEU A 83 6.41 1.81 5.48
CA LEU A 83 5.82 1.52 4.17
C LEU A 83 6.86 0.97 3.19
N LEU A 84 8.01 1.63 3.06
CA LEU A 84 9.06 1.21 2.13
C LEU A 84 9.74 -0.10 2.57
N GLU A 85 9.89 -0.35 3.87
CA GLU A 85 10.38 -1.62 4.41
C GLU A 85 9.41 -2.76 4.09
N HIS A 86 8.11 -2.58 4.30
CA HIS A 86 7.11 -3.57 3.92
C HIS A 86 7.16 -3.90 2.42
N ILE A 87 7.28 -2.87 1.58
CA ILE A 87 7.39 -3.03 0.12
C ILE A 87 8.69 -3.77 -0.25
N TRP A 88 9.80 -3.44 0.41
CA TRP A 88 11.08 -4.08 0.20
C TRP A 88 11.06 -5.57 0.54
N GLU A 89 10.52 -5.93 1.71
CA GLU A 89 10.35 -7.32 2.15
C GLU A 89 9.53 -8.15 1.15
N ARG A 90 8.63 -7.49 0.41
CA ARG A 90 7.74 -8.10 -0.59
C ARG A 90 8.09 -7.66 -2.01
N ALA A 91 9.31 -7.20 -2.27
CA ALA A 91 9.69 -6.60 -3.54
C ALA A 91 9.41 -7.53 -4.74
N ALA A 92 9.59 -8.84 -4.59
CA ALA A 92 9.26 -9.82 -5.62
C ALA A 92 7.77 -9.80 -6.01
N VAL A 93 6.88 -9.71 -5.01
CA VAL A 93 5.42 -9.65 -5.20
C VAL A 93 5.02 -8.33 -5.86
N TYR A 94 5.52 -7.20 -5.34
CA TYR A 94 5.22 -5.89 -5.88
C TYR A 94 5.72 -5.75 -7.33
N ARG A 95 6.96 -6.15 -7.62
CA ARG A 95 7.50 -6.17 -8.99
C ARG A 95 6.73 -7.13 -9.91
N GLY A 96 6.34 -8.30 -9.40
CA GLY A 96 5.48 -9.25 -10.13
C GLY A 96 4.08 -8.70 -10.43
N ALA A 97 3.66 -7.66 -9.72
CA ALA A 97 2.42 -6.92 -9.94
C ALA A 97 2.59 -5.68 -10.84
N MET A 98 3.76 -5.48 -11.47
CA MET A 98 4.03 -4.35 -12.36
C MET A 98 4.00 -4.74 -13.85
N ASP A 99 3.36 -3.91 -14.69
CA ASP A 99 3.45 -3.93 -16.15
C ASP A 99 2.96 -2.60 -16.79
N PRO A 100 3.81 -1.59 -17.02
CA PRO A 100 5.10 -1.34 -16.37
C PRO A 100 4.94 -0.75 -14.96
N LEU A 101 3.75 -0.25 -14.61
CA LEU A 101 3.38 0.26 -13.29
C LEU A 101 2.58 -0.78 -12.52
N LEU A 102 2.34 -0.54 -11.24
CA LEU A 102 1.53 -1.45 -10.43
C LEU A 102 0.13 -1.63 -11.06
N VAL A 103 -0.37 -2.86 -11.06
CA VAL A 103 -1.76 -3.11 -11.46
C VAL A 103 -2.70 -2.26 -10.60
N ALA A 104 -3.74 -1.72 -11.24
CA ALA A 104 -4.60 -0.70 -10.65
C ALA A 104 -5.09 -1.03 -9.22
N PRO A 105 -5.57 -2.26 -8.89
CA PRO A 105 -6.01 -2.55 -7.53
C PRO A 105 -4.91 -2.41 -6.47
N VAL A 106 -3.67 -2.84 -6.77
CA VAL A 106 -2.55 -2.73 -5.83
C VAL A 106 -2.16 -1.26 -5.65
N ARG A 107 -2.07 -0.53 -6.76
CA ARG A 107 -1.79 0.90 -6.77
C ARG A 107 -2.82 1.69 -5.95
N GLU A 108 -4.10 1.43 -6.19
CA GLU A 108 -5.23 2.05 -5.49
C GLU A 108 -5.18 1.78 -3.98
N ARG A 109 -4.82 0.57 -3.54
CA ARG A 109 -4.76 0.28 -2.09
C ARG A 109 -3.64 1.02 -1.37
N ILE A 110 -2.47 1.14 -1.98
CA ILE A 110 -1.38 1.94 -1.40
C ILE A 110 -1.81 3.42 -1.36
N GLU A 111 -2.41 3.92 -2.44
CA GLU A 111 -2.86 5.31 -2.53
C GLU A 111 -3.95 5.61 -1.49
N ASP A 112 -4.95 4.74 -1.34
CA ASP A 112 -6.03 4.87 -0.35
C ASP A 112 -5.45 4.85 1.07
N TYR A 113 -4.53 3.93 1.36
CA TYR A 113 -3.85 3.85 2.64
C TYR A 113 -3.15 5.19 2.99
N LEU A 114 -2.38 5.72 2.05
CA LEU A 114 -1.69 7.01 2.19
C LEU A 114 -2.67 8.17 2.37
N ARG A 115 -3.76 8.20 1.59
CA ARG A 115 -4.78 9.26 1.67
C ARG A 115 -5.45 9.29 3.04
N VAL A 116 -5.80 8.11 3.57
CA VAL A 116 -6.38 8.00 4.92
C VAL A 116 -5.38 8.47 5.96
N GLY A 117 -4.15 7.96 5.95
CA GLY A 117 -3.12 8.34 6.92
C GLY A 117 -2.79 9.83 6.92
N LEU A 118 -2.60 10.42 5.74
CA LEU A 118 -2.32 11.85 5.58
C LEU A 118 -3.52 12.74 5.94
N GLY A 119 -4.73 12.32 5.59
CA GLY A 119 -5.95 13.04 5.98
C GLY A 119 -6.13 13.07 7.49
N ASP A 120 -5.98 11.93 8.13
CA ASP A 120 -6.00 11.77 9.59
C ASP A 120 -4.94 12.62 10.28
N LEU A 121 -3.72 12.65 9.71
CA LEU A 121 -2.64 13.49 10.19
C LEU A 121 -3.02 14.97 10.14
N LEU A 122 -3.61 15.45 9.03
CA LEU A 122 -4.04 16.84 8.91
C LEU A 122 -5.19 17.20 9.85
N VAL A 123 -6.10 16.26 10.15
CA VAL A 123 -7.15 16.46 11.17
C VAL A 123 -6.52 16.64 12.55
N ARG A 124 -5.50 15.83 12.90
CA ARG A 124 -4.80 15.93 14.19
C ARG A 124 -3.84 17.12 14.28
N ARG A 125 -3.23 17.50 13.15
CA ARG A 125 -2.18 18.53 13.06
C ARG A 125 -2.47 19.51 11.91
N PRO A 126 -3.55 20.30 11.99
CA PRO A 126 -3.92 21.24 10.92
C PRO A 126 -2.85 22.32 10.66
N GLN A 127 -1.95 22.55 11.62
CA GLN A 127 -0.82 23.48 11.48
C GLN A 127 0.22 23.04 10.45
N LEU A 128 0.26 21.76 10.06
CA LEU A 128 1.12 21.24 8.99
C LEU A 128 0.80 21.87 7.65
N LEU A 129 -0.48 22.19 7.40
CA LEU A 129 -0.83 22.93 6.20
C LEU A 129 -0.20 24.33 6.24
N PRO A 130 0.37 24.79 5.11
CA PRO A 130 0.80 26.18 4.96
C PRO A 130 -0.35 27.13 5.29
N PRO A 131 -0.09 28.32 5.88
CA PRO A 131 -1.13 29.28 6.23
C PRO A 131 -2.13 29.57 5.11
N ALA A 132 -1.67 29.59 3.85
CA ALA A 132 -2.49 29.84 2.66
C ALA A 132 -3.53 28.74 2.37
N LEU A 133 -3.33 27.51 2.87
CA LEU A 133 -4.23 26.36 2.65
C LEU A 133 -5.07 26.02 3.91
N ARG A 134 -4.89 26.73 5.02
CA ARG A 134 -5.62 26.46 6.26
C ARG A 134 -7.08 26.90 6.13
N GLY A 135 -8.00 25.98 6.42
CA GLY A 135 -9.44 26.21 6.28
C GLY A 135 -9.94 26.12 4.82
N ASP A 136 -9.07 25.79 3.87
CA ASP A 136 -9.44 25.48 2.49
C ASP A 136 -9.54 23.95 2.33
N ASP A 137 -10.77 23.42 2.39
CA ASP A 137 -11.03 21.99 2.25
C ASP A 137 -10.57 21.43 0.90
N LEU A 138 -10.65 22.22 -0.17
CA LEU A 138 -10.18 21.78 -1.49
C LEU A 138 -8.65 21.74 -1.51
N GLY A 139 -8.00 22.78 -1.00
CA GLY A 139 -6.55 22.85 -0.86
C GLY A 139 -5.97 21.69 -0.04
N ALA A 140 -6.61 21.36 1.09
CA ALA A 140 -6.24 20.21 1.91
C ALA A 140 -6.39 18.87 1.15
N ARG A 141 -7.52 18.68 0.44
CA ARG A 141 -7.73 17.47 -0.39
C ARG A 141 -6.70 17.36 -1.52
N ILE A 142 -6.34 18.47 -2.16
CA ILE A 142 -5.30 18.51 -3.21
C ILE A 142 -3.94 18.17 -2.62
N ALA A 143 -3.59 18.73 -1.47
CA ALA A 143 -2.33 18.45 -0.77
C ALA A 143 -2.18 16.95 -0.43
N VAL A 144 -3.22 16.33 0.13
CA VAL A 144 -3.25 14.88 0.42
C VAL A 144 -3.14 14.06 -0.87
N ALA A 145 -3.90 14.42 -1.90
CA ALA A 145 -3.87 13.73 -3.18
C ALA A 145 -2.49 13.78 -3.84
N TYR A 146 -1.85 14.94 -3.81
CA TYR A 146 -0.53 15.15 -4.38
C TYR A 146 0.52 14.32 -3.66
N ALA A 147 0.53 14.34 -2.32
CA ALA A 147 1.46 13.56 -1.51
C ALA A 147 1.25 12.04 -1.73
N ALA A 148 0.02 11.53 -1.63
CA ALA A 148 -0.25 10.11 -1.81
C ALA A 148 0.14 9.60 -3.22
N ALA A 149 -0.26 10.32 -4.27
CA ALA A 149 0.09 9.94 -5.64
C ALA A 149 1.60 10.07 -5.92
N GLY A 150 2.26 11.07 -5.34
CA GLY A 150 3.70 11.26 -5.43
C GLY A 150 4.49 10.12 -4.79
N THR A 151 4.11 9.71 -3.57
CA THR A 151 4.72 8.56 -2.87
C THR A 151 4.55 7.27 -3.68
N VAL A 152 3.34 6.98 -4.20
CA VAL A 152 3.11 5.81 -5.06
C VAL A 152 4.00 5.85 -6.32
N GLY A 153 4.11 7.01 -6.97
CA GLY A 153 4.99 7.16 -8.13
C GLY A 153 6.47 6.95 -7.80
N ALA A 154 6.92 7.40 -6.63
CA ALA A 154 8.28 7.18 -6.15
C ALA A 154 8.56 5.70 -5.84
N ILE A 155 7.60 5.01 -5.21
CA ILE A 155 7.64 3.55 -4.99
C ILE A 155 7.78 2.81 -6.32
N GLU A 156 6.96 3.16 -7.32
CA GLU A 156 7.00 2.53 -8.64
C GLU A 156 8.36 2.76 -9.32
N ALA A 157 8.91 3.98 -9.25
CA ALA A 157 10.25 4.28 -9.78
C ALA A 157 11.35 3.45 -9.09
N TRP A 158 11.28 3.32 -7.77
CA TRP A 158 12.25 2.53 -6.99
C TRP A 158 12.14 1.03 -7.25
N LEU A 159 10.92 0.50 -7.38
CA LEU A 159 10.69 -0.91 -7.73
C LEU A 159 11.24 -1.23 -9.13
N LEU A 160 11.10 -0.32 -10.09
CA LEU A 160 11.67 -0.47 -11.43
C LEU A 160 13.20 -0.58 -11.39
N ASP A 161 13.85 0.21 -10.53
CA ASP A 161 15.30 0.20 -10.32
C ASP A 161 15.82 -1.00 -9.49
N GLY A 162 14.93 -1.91 -9.07
CA GLY A 162 15.32 -3.13 -8.35
C GLY A 162 14.96 -3.17 -6.88
N ALA A 163 14.35 -2.11 -6.33
CA ALA A 163 14.09 -1.97 -4.90
C ALA A 163 15.35 -2.20 -4.04
N GLY A 164 16.41 -1.43 -4.34
CA GLY A 164 17.72 -1.53 -3.69
C GLY A 164 17.73 -1.04 -2.23
N ASP A 165 18.47 0.02 -1.96
CA ASP A 165 18.66 0.56 -0.61
C ASP A 165 17.40 1.29 -0.12
N VAL A 166 16.77 0.77 0.94
CA VAL A 166 15.59 1.37 1.60
C VAL A 166 15.92 2.73 2.20
N ASP A 167 17.10 2.91 2.80
CA ASP A 167 17.49 4.20 3.40
C ASP A 167 17.67 5.28 2.33
N HIS A 168 18.16 4.88 1.15
CA HIS A 168 18.18 5.77 -0.01
C HIS A 168 16.77 6.12 -0.48
N ALA A 169 15.87 5.13 -0.62
CA ALA A 169 14.50 5.35 -1.03
C ALA A 169 13.74 6.29 -0.08
N VAL A 170 13.82 6.05 1.23
CA VAL A 170 13.21 6.91 2.27
C VAL A 170 13.70 8.34 2.13
N ARG A 171 15.02 8.56 2.07
CA ARG A 171 15.58 9.91 1.91
C ARG A 171 15.10 10.56 0.62
N ALA A 172 15.11 9.83 -0.50
CA ALA A 172 14.69 10.36 -1.79
C ALA A 172 13.21 10.79 -1.79
N VAL A 173 12.32 10.01 -1.18
CA VAL A 173 10.89 10.36 -1.05
C VAL A 173 10.70 11.59 -0.16
N LEU A 174 11.37 11.65 0.99
CA LEU A 174 11.26 12.78 1.91
C LEU A 174 11.80 14.08 1.29
N GLU A 175 12.94 14.03 0.60
CA GLU A 175 13.52 15.19 -0.10
C GLU A 175 12.64 15.65 -1.29
N ALA A 176 11.95 14.74 -1.96
CA ALA A 176 11.00 15.08 -3.03
C ALA A 176 9.67 15.63 -2.49
N SER A 177 9.37 15.42 -1.21
CA SER A 177 8.11 15.82 -0.60
C SER A 177 8.06 17.33 -0.31
N PRO A 178 6.85 17.94 -0.31
CA PRO A 178 6.71 19.33 0.09
C PRO A 178 7.21 19.52 1.53
N GLN A 179 8.25 20.35 1.71
CA GLN A 179 8.99 20.49 2.97
C GLN A 179 8.12 20.89 4.18
N TRP A 180 6.99 21.53 3.95
CA TRP A 180 6.05 21.89 5.02
C TRP A 180 5.31 20.69 5.62
N TRP A 181 5.27 19.52 4.96
CA TRP A 181 4.86 18.27 5.59
C TRP A 181 5.83 17.83 6.68
N LEU A 182 7.12 18.10 6.46
CA LEU A 182 8.22 17.65 7.33
C LEU A 182 8.58 18.69 8.40
N ALA A 183 8.14 19.94 8.23
CA ALA A 183 8.54 21.08 9.07
C ALA A 183 8.02 21.06 10.52
N ALA A 184 7.27 20.03 10.94
CA ALA A 184 6.79 19.89 12.31
C ALA A 184 7.20 18.57 12.99
N GLU A 185 8.24 17.91 12.47
CA GLU A 185 8.97 16.84 13.16
C GLU A 185 9.96 17.39 14.19
#